data_AF-A0A7K3BI70-F1
#
_entry.id   AF-A0A7K3BI70-F1
#
_cell.length_a   1.000
_cell.length_b   1.000
_cell.length_c   1.000
_cell.angle_alpha   90.00
_cell.angle_beta   90.00
_cell.angle_gamma   90.00
#
_symmetry.space_group_name_H-M   'P 1'
#
loop_
_entity.id
_entity.type
_entity.pdbx_description
1 polymer ?
#
loop_
_entity_poly.entity_id
_entity_poly.type
_entity_poly.pdbx_seq_one_letter_code
_entity_poly.pdbx_strand_id
1 'polypeptide(L)'
;MAGEGLPIRTATRVLGISESGYFTWRGRPPSARSTRHLWLTDLIAAIHSASRGTFGYRRIHEELTLRHGVTVSHGTVELLMRRAGLQGRPGVPDRLWVTDAVELATRQGRLLCVIVLDAHARRLMGWSTGSAPAAAVAADALSRAVLRQSVHPGPRPEGRFTTLVFTERAHARGLAPPTGLVADRNDHAVIGAFWARARTELLDHREWHSRLDLTTALSDYFEGIRA
;
A
#
# COMPACT_ATOMS: atom_id res chain seq x y z
N MET A 1 -41.11 -13.44 -8.73
CA MET A 1 -41.58 -14.81 -8.43
C MET A 1 -42.28 -14.96 -7.07
N ALA A 2 -41.65 -14.85 -5.89
CA ALA A 2 -42.39 -14.86 -4.60
C ALA A 2 -42.80 -13.47 -4.07
N GLY A 3 -42.14 -12.40 -4.53
CA GLY A 3 -42.51 -11.01 -4.26
C GLY A 3 -43.52 -10.41 -5.26
N GLU A 4 -44.00 -11.20 -6.23
CA GLU A 4 -44.93 -10.79 -7.31
C GLU A 4 -46.37 -11.30 -7.06
N GLY A 5 -46.69 -11.75 -5.85
CA GLY A 5 -48.04 -12.21 -5.49
C GLY A 5 -48.43 -13.62 -5.98
N LEU A 6 -47.51 -14.38 -6.58
CA LEU A 6 -47.76 -15.77 -6.97
C LEU A 6 -47.84 -16.70 -5.74
N PRO A 7 -48.79 -17.66 -5.70
CA PRO A 7 -48.86 -18.66 -4.64
C PRO A 7 -47.56 -19.47 -4.54
N ILE A 8 -47.02 -19.61 -3.33
CA ILE A 8 -45.74 -20.30 -3.05
C ILE A 8 -45.73 -21.71 -3.65
N ARG A 9 -46.84 -22.45 -3.53
CA ARG A 9 -47.02 -23.78 -4.15
C ARG A 9 -46.79 -23.80 -5.67
N THR A 10 -47.27 -22.78 -6.36
CA THR A 10 -47.11 -22.66 -7.81
C THR A 10 -45.65 -22.40 -8.14
N ALA A 11 -45.01 -21.49 -7.41
CA ALA A 11 -43.59 -21.19 -7.58
C ALA A 11 -42.68 -22.39 -7.28
N THR A 12 -42.95 -23.13 -6.21
CA THR A 12 -42.14 -24.31 -5.83
C THR A 12 -42.30 -25.45 -6.83
N ARG A 13 -43.50 -25.64 -7.41
CA ARG A 13 -43.74 -26.63 -8.46
C ARG A 13 -43.00 -26.29 -9.76
N VAL A 14 -43.03 -25.02 -10.18
CA VAL A 14 -42.30 -24.56 -11.38
C VAL A 14 -40.79 -24.69 -11.21
N LEU A 15 -40.27 -24.40 -10.00
CA LEU A 15 -38.84 -24.47 -9.69
C LEU A 15 -38.36 -25.89 -9.31
N GLY A 16 -39.26 -26.88 -9.21
CA GLY A 16 -38.89 -28.26 -8.86
C GLY A 16 -38.40 -28.45 -7.42
N ILE A 17 -38.80 -27.58 -6.47
CA ILE A 17 -38.43 -27.66 -5.06
C ILE A 17 -39.62 -28.01 -4.18
N SER A 18 -39.39 -28.57 -2.99
CA SER A 18 -40.47 -28.83 -2.03
C SER A 18 -40.90 -27.57 -1.29
N GLU A 19 -42.20 -27.46 -0.99
CA GLU A 19 -42.76 -26.36 -0.20
C GLU A 19 -42.17 -26.30 1.21
N SER A 20 -41.98 -27.47 1.85
CA SER A 20 -41.33 -27.58 3.16
C SER A 20 -39.86 -27.16 3.12
N GLY A 21 -39.13 -27.51 2.05
CA GLY A 21 -37.75 -27.08 1.82
C GLY A 21 -37.63 -25.57 1.65
N TYR A 22 -38.58 -24.94 0.94
CA TYR A 22 -38.65 -23.50 0.80
C TYR A 22 -38.82 -22.78 2.15
N PHE A 23 -39.76 -23.21 2.99
CA PHE A 23 -39.95 -22.60 4.32
C PHE A 23 -38.77 -22.87 5.26
N THR A 24 -38.15 -24.05 5.18
CA THR A 24 -36.94 -24.39 5.95
C THR A 24 -35.76 -23.50 5.56
N TRP A 25 -35.56 -23.26 4.26
CA TRP A 25 -34.53 -22.36 3.76
C TRP A 25 -34.82 -20.89 4.12
N ARG A 26 -36.08 -20.45 3.96
CA ARG A 26 -36.50 -19.07 4.22
C ARG A 26 -36.36 -18.69 5.70
N GLY A 27 -36.64 -19.62 6.61
CA GLY A 27 -36.47 -19.40 8.06
C GLY A 27 -35.04 -19.63 8.56
N ARG A 28 -34.10 -20.04 7.69
CA ARG A 28 -32.74 -20.39 8.12
C ARG A 28 -31.98 -19.11 8.50
N PRO A 29 -31.47 -19.00 9.74
CA PRO A 29 -30.65 -17.87 10.11
C PRO A 29 -29.37 -17.84 9.24
N PRO A 30 -28.79 -16.65 8.98
CA PRO A 30 -27.55 -16.55 8.23
C PRO A 30 -26.48 -17.43 8.88
N SER A 31 -25.78 -18.21 8.06
CA SER A 31 -24.71 -19.07 8.55
C SER A 31 -23.59 -18.23 9.17
N ALA A 32 -22.84 -18.79 10.13
CA ALA A 32 -21.70 -18.10 10.74
C ALA A 32 -20.70 -17.57 9.69
N ARG A 33 -20.52 -18.30 8.59
CA ARG A 33 -19.73 -17.86 7.42
C ARG A 33 -20.33 -16.63 6.74
N SER A 34 -21.64 -16.61 6.52
CA SER A 34 -22.34 -15.46 5.92
C SER A 34 -22.22 -14.22 6.80
N THR A 35 -22.42 -14.36 8.12
CA THR A 35 -22.25 -13.27 9.08
C THR A 35 -20.81 -12.76 9.10
N ARG A 36 -19.82 -13.65 9.13
CA ARG A 36 -18.39 -13.27 9.03
C ARG A 36 -18.07 -12.56 7.72
N HIS A 37 -18.64 -13.01 6.60
CA HIS A 37 -18.40 -12.39 5.29
C HIS A 37 -19.01 -10.98 5.21
N LEU A 38 -20.19 -10.76 5.78
CA LEU A 38 -20.80 -9.42 5.86
C LEU A 38 -19.90 -8.48 6.66
N TRP A 39 -19.52 -8.88 7.87
CA TRP A 39 -18.60 -8.11 8.71
C TRP A 39 -17.25 -7.82 8.03
N LEU A 40 -16.65 -8.83 7.38
CA LEU A 40 -15.42 -8.65 6.61
C LEU A 40 -15.60 -7.68 5.44
N THR A 41 -16.76 -7.73 4.76
CA THR A 41 -17.04 -6.86 3.61
C THR A 41 -17.12 -5.41 4.05
N ASP A 42 -17.79 -5.12 5.17
CA ASP A 42 -17.87 -3.78 5.73
C ASP A 42 -16.50 -3.25 6.14
N LEU A 43 -15.67 -4.09 6.78
CA LEU A 43 -14.30 -3.71 7.16
C LEU A 43 -13.42 -3.46 5.93
N ILE A 44 -13.50 -4.31 4.91
CA ILE A 44 -12.81 -4.14 3.62
C ILE A 44 -13.22 -2.83 2.96
N ALA A 45 -14.53 -2.52 2.94
CA ALA A 45 -15.04 -1.28 2.37
C ALA A 45 -14.55 -0.04 3.13
N ALA A 46 -14.50 -0.10 4.46
CA ALA A 46 -13.95 0.96 5.30
C ALA A 46 -12.46 1.22 5.00
N ILE A 47 -11.64 0.17 4.92
CA ILE A 47 -10.21 0.27 4.59
C ILE A 47 -10.01 0.79 3.16
N HIS A 48 -10.80 0.29 2.19
CA HIS A 48 -10.75 0.75 0.80
C HIS A 48 -11.14 2.22 0.67
N SER A 49 -12.16 2.67 1.40
CA SER A 49 -12.57 4.06 1.47
C SER A 49 -11.51 4.95 2.13
N ALA A 50 -10.95 4.52 3.26
CA ALA A 50 -9.87 5.23 3.95
C ALA A 50 -8.61 5.40 3.08
N SER A 51 -8.31 4.40 2.24
CA SER A 51 -7.26 4.48 1.21
C SER A 51 -7.69 5.19 -0.08
N ARG A 52 -8.93 5.72 -0.15
CA ARG A 52 -9.51 6.41 -1.31
C ARG A 52 -9.46 5.56 -2.60
N GLY A 53 -9.57 4.25 -2.44
CA GLY A 53 -9.60 3.25 -3.50
C GLY A 53 -8.28 3.00 -4.22
N THR A 54 -7.14 3.35 -3.61
CA THR A 54 -5.82 2.96 -4.13
C THR A 54 -5.49 1.50 -3.83
N PHE A 55 -6.01 0.95 -2.72
CA PHE A 55 -5.65 -0.39 -2.28
C PHE A 55 -6.38 -1.45 -3.08
N GLY A 56 -5.60 -2.37 -3.67
CA GLY A 56 -6.12 -3.63 -4.19
C GLY A 56 -6.24 -4.69 -3.10
N TYR A 57 -6.75 -5.86 -3.47
CA TYR A 57 -7.01 -6.97 -2.54
C TYR A 57 -5.78 -7.45 -1.75
N ARG A 58 -4.58 -7.37 -2.35
CA ARG A 58 -3.33 -7.74 -1.68
C ARG A 58 -3.05 -6.82 -0.48
N ARG A 59 -3.13 -5.52 -0.71
CA ARG A 59 -2.87 -4.50 0.31
C ARG A 59 -3.94 -4.46 1.39
N ILE A 60 -5.21 -4.65 1.00
CA ILE A 60 -6.30 -4.81 1.98
C ILE A 60 -6.09 -6.05 2.84
N HIS A 61 -5.67 -7.18 2.26
CA HIS A 61 -5.36 -8.37 3.03
C HIS A 61 -4.24 -8.13 4.06
N GLU A 62 -3.18 -7.44 3.65
CA GLU A 62 -2.07 -7.09 4.54
C GLU A 62 -2.54 -6.14 5.66
N GLU A 63 -3.31 -5.10 5.35
CA GLU A 63 -3.90 -4.20 6.35
C GLU A 63 -4.79 -4.96 7.35
N LEU A 64 -5.64 -5.87 6.85
CA LEU A 64 -6.50 -6.73 7.68
C LEU A 64 -5.68 -7.59 8.63
N THR A 65 -4.59 -8.18 8.14
CA THR A 65 -3.77 -9.12 8.92
C THR A 65 -2.89 -8.38 9.93
N LEU A 66 -2.14 -7.38 9.47
CA LEU A 66 -1.10 -6.71 10.26
C LEU A 66 -1.68 -5.67 11.22
N ARG A 67 -2.72 -4.94 10.81
CA ARG A 67 -3.24 -3.80 11.57
C ARG A 67 -4.53 -4.11 12.32
N HIS A 68 -5.40 -4.93 11.73
CA HIS A 68 -6.67 -5.31 12.34
C HIS A 68 -6.64 -6.70 13.01
N GLY A 69 -5.53 -7.45 12.88
CA GLY A 69 -5.38 -8.78 13.50
C GLY A 69 -6.33 -9.83 12.93
N VAL A 70 -6.85 -9.62 11.71
CA VAL A 70 -7.87 -10.47 11.09
C VAL A 70 -7.21 -11.46 10.14
N THR A 71 -7.19 -12.73 10.53
CA THR A 71 -6.71 -13.81 9.66
C THR A 71 -7.76 -14.14 8.59
N VAL A 72 -7.40 -13.93 7.34
CA VAL A 72 -8.22 -14.21 6.15
C VAL A 72 -7.30 -14.60 5.00
N SER A 73 -7.77 -15.41 4.04
CA SER A 73 -6.97 -15.74 2.85
C SER A 73 -7.08 -14.65 1.79
N HIS A 74 -6.03 -14.45 0.98
CA HIS A 74 -6.06 -13.52 -0.17
C HIS A 74 -7.27 -13.74 -1.08
N GLY A 75 -7.58 -14.99 -1.42
CA GLY A 75 -8.72 -15.33 -2.29
C GLY A 75 -10.07 -14.98 -1.66
N THR A 76 -10.19 -14.98 -0.34
CA THR A 76 -11.42 -14.52 0.34
C THR A 76 -11.56 -13.01 0.23
N VAL A 77 -10.47 -12.26 0.46
CA VAL A 77 -10.48 -10.79 0.31
C VAL A 77 -10.80 -10.39 -1.14
N GLU A 78 -10.17 -11.05 -2.11
CA GLU A 78 -10.43 -10.84 -3.53
C GLU A 78 -11.89 -11.12 -3.89
N LEU A 79 -12.44 -12.24 -3.42
CA LEU A 79 -13.84 -12.59 -3.64
C LEU A 79 -14.81 -11.56 -3.05
N LEU A 80 -14.57 -11.12 -1.81
CA LEU A 80 -15.43 -10.16 -1.11
C LEU A 80 -15.35 -8.77 -1.76
N MET A 81 -14.14 -8.31 -2.12
CA MET A 81 -13.96 -7.08 -2.89
C MET A 81 -14.70 -7.13 -4.21
N ARG A 82 -14.54 -8.22 -4.99
CA ARG A 82 -15.24 -8.38 -6.27
C ARG A 82 -16.76 -8.37 -6.10
N ARG A 83 -17.29 -9.02 -5.05
CA ARG A 83 -18.74 -9.02 -4.74
C ARG A 83 -19.26 -7.64 -4.33
N ALA A 84 -18.44 -6.86 -3.64
CA ALA A 84 -18.75 -5.49 -3.25
C ALA A 84 -18.50 -4.46 -4.36
N GLY A 85 -18.03 -4.88 -5.55
CA GLY A 85 -17.66 -3.97 -6.64
C GLY A 85 -16.41 -3.13 -6.36
N LEU A 86 -15.60 -3.54 -5.38
CA LEU A 86 -14.38 -2.85 -4.97
C LEU A 86 -13.19 -3.38 -5.77
N GLN A 87 -12.41 -2.47 -6.33
CA GLN A 87 -11.13 -2.78 -6.97
C GLN A 87 -10.11 -1.70 -6.63
N GLY A 88 -8.83 -2.10 -6.52
CA GLY A 88 -7.74 -1.13 -6.46
C GLY A 88 -7.63 -0.42 -7.79
N ARG A 89 -7.56 0.91 -7.79
CA ARG A 89 -7.36 1.65 -9.04
C ARG A 89 -5.96 1.34 -9.60
N PRO A 90 -5.81 1.21 -10.93
CA PRO A 90 -4.51 0.96 -11.55
C PRO A 90 -3.48 2.00 -11.10
N GLY A 91 -2.23 1.56 -10.95
CA GLY A 91 -1.12 2.44 -10.58
C GLY A 91 -0.96 3.53 -11.62
N VAL A 92 -0.91 4.77 -11.17
CA VAL A 92 -0.60 5.94 -12.00
C VAL A 92 0.57 6.63 -11.31
N PRO A 93 1.54 7.21 -12.05
CA PRO A 93 2.58 8.02 -11.44
C PRO A 93 2.02 9.13 -10.55
N ASP A 94 2.82 9.51 -9.56
CA ASP A 94 2.60 10.51 -8.52
C ASP A 94 1.44 10.22 -7.56
N ARG A 95 1.04 8.94 -7.44
CA ARG A 95 -0.10 8.53 -6.61
C ARG A 95 0.27 7.72 -5.38
N LEU A 96 1.33 6.92 -5.45
CA LEU A 96 1.82 6.14 -4.32
C LEU A 96 3.32 6.34 -4.23
N TRP A 97 3.76 6.96 -3.14
CA TRP A 97 5.16 7.13 -2.81
C TRP A 97 5.53 6.23 -1.66
N VAL A 98 6.60 5.47 -1.85
CA VAL A 98 7.17 4.58 -0.83
C VAL A 98 8.43 5.24 -0.28
N THR A 99 8.49 5.35 1.04
CA THR A 99 9.63 5.92 1.76
C THR A 99 10.37 4.82 2.49
N ASP A 100 11.69 4.80 2.34
CA ASP A 100 12.57 3.93 3.12
C ASP A 100 13.76 4.72 3.64
N ALA A 101 14.38 4.19 4.69
CA ALA A 101 15.57 4.77 5.27
C ALA A 101 16.58 3.70 5.68
N VAL A 102 17.83 3.92 5.29
CA VAL A 102 18.93 3.01 5.59
C VAL A 102 20.03 3.78 6.31
N GLU A 103 20.63 3.15 7.32
CA GLU A 103 21.88 3.64 7.90
C GLU A 103 23.05 3.01 7.16
N LEU A 104 23.89 3.88 6.60
CA LEU A 104 25.08 3.49 5.89
C LEU A 104 26.28 3.72 6.80
N ALA A 105 27.14 2.72 6.88
CA ALA A 105 28.34 2.78 7.71
C ALA A 105 29.45 3.54 6.98
N THR A 106 30.11 4.45 7.70
CA THR A 106 31.38 5.07 7.29
C THR A 106 32.37 4.94 8.45
N ARG A 107 33.67 5.11 8.20
CA ARG A 107 34.68 5.13 9.28
C ARG A 107 34.47 6.28 10.28
N GLN A 108 33.83 7.37 9.86
CA GLN A 108 33.46 8.50 10.74
C GLN A 108 32.15 8.29 11.51
N GLY A 109 31.49 7.15 11.31
CA GLY A 109 30.21 6.80 11.92
C GLY A 109 29.10 6.62 10.89
N ARG A 110 27.85 6.50 11.37
CA ARG A 110 26.71 6.23 10.49
C ARG A 110 26.21 7.50 9.80
N LEU A 111 25.68 7.31 8.60
CA LEU A 111 24.96 8.31 7.81
C LEU A 111 23.58 7.75 7.51
N LEU A 112 22.52 8.46 7.90
CA LEU A 112 21.16 8.09 7.53
C LEU A 112 20.92 8.56 6.10
N CYS A 113 20.39 7.68 5.26
CA CYS A 113 19.90 8.00 3.93
C CYS A 113 18.41 7.68 3.87
N VAL A 114 17.59 8.67 3.52
CA VAL A 114 16.15 8.52 3.30
C VAL A 114 15.87 8.73 1.82
N ILE A 115 15.06 7.85 1.24
CA ILE A 115 14.61 7.93 -0.15
C ILE A 115 13.08 7.91 -0.23
N VAL A 116 12.55 8.55 -1.26
CA VAL A 116 11.13 8.55 -1.63
C VAL A 116 11.03 8.11 -3.08
N LEU A 117 10.43 6.95 -3.32
CA LEU A 117 10.22 6.37 -4.66
C LEU A 117 8.77 6.46 -5.07
N ASP A 118 8.51 6.71 -6.36
CA ASP A 118 7.22 6.43 -6.95
C ASP A 118 7.06 4.91 -7.16
N ALA A 119 6.06 4.30 -6.52
CA ALA A 119 5.84 2.86 -6.57
C ALA A 119 5.54 2.35 -7.98
N HIS A 120 4.90 3.18 -8.82
CA HIS A 120 4.46 2.80 -10.15
C HIS A 120 5.51 3.10 -11.21
N ALA A 121 6.00 4.34 -11.26
CA ALA A 121 7.01 4.78 -12.22
C ALA A 121 8.42 4.28 -11.88
N ARG A 122 8.63 3.73 -10.67
CA ARG A 122 9.95 3.31 -10.14
C ARG A 122 11.00 4.43 -10.21
N ARG A 123 10.54 5.68 -10.06
CA ARG A 123 11.35 6.88 -10.16
C ARG A 123 11.70 7.39 -8.76
N LEU A 124 12.95 7.80 -8.57
CA LEU A 124 13.37 8.51 -7.37
C LEU A 124 12.78 9.93 -7.38
N MET A 125 11.83 10.16 -6.46
CA MET A 125 11.14 11.45 -6.34
C MET A 125 11.95 12.42 -5.48
N GLY A 126 12.47 11.93 -4.35
CA GLY A 126 13.28 12.73 -3.44
C GLY A 126 14.19 11.85 -2.60
N TRP A 127 15.29 12.41 -2.13
CA TRP A 127 16.22 11.75 -1.24
C TRP A 127 16.90 12.81 -0.36
N SER A 128 17.36 12.39 0.80
CA SER A 128 18.17 13.23 1.69
C SER A 128 19.06 12.34 2.54
N THR A 129 20.20 12.87 2.91
CA THR A 129 21.18 12.19 3.76
C THR A 129 21.63 13.12 4.87
N GLY A 130 21.86 12.57 6.06
CA GLY A 130 22.40 13.37 7.15
C GLY A 130 22.68 12.55 8.41
N SER A 131 23.37 13.20 9.33
CA SER A 131 23.53 12.76 10.72
C SER A 131 22.55 13.45 11.68
N ALA A 132 21.65 14.28 11.14
CA ALA A 132 20.58 14.93 11.89
C ALA A 132 19.52 13.92 12.36
N PRO A 133 18.60 14.30 13.27
CA PRO A 133 17.48 13.45 13.65
C PRO A 133 16.72 12.93 12.43
N ALA A 134 16.33 11.66 12.47
CA ALA A 134 15.77 10.94 11.32
C ALA A 134 14.58 11.69 10.68
N ALA A 135 13.70 12.28 11.50
CA ALA A 135 12.56 13.07 11.03
C ALA A 135 12.96 14.27 10.17
N ALA A 136 14.06 14.96 10.47
CA ALA A 136 14.53 16.11 9.68
C ALA A 136 15.03 15.67 8.30
N VAL A 137 15.80 14.57 8.25
CA VAL A 137 16.27 13.99 6.98
C VAL A 137 15.10 13.52 6.13
N ALA A 138 14.09 12.88 6.75
CA ALA A 138 12.88 12.47 6.03
C ALA A 138 12.04 13.66 5.53
N ALA A 139 11.92 14.72 6.31
CA ALA A 139 11.21 15.93 5.89
C ALA A 139 11.88 16.61 4.69
N ASP A 140 13.22 16.67 4.66
CA ASP A 140 13.96 17.21 3.51
C ASP A 140 13.76 16.33 2.26
N ALA A 141 13.87 15.00 2.41
CA ALA A 141 13.63 14.06 1.31
C ALA A 141 12.21 14.20 0.74
N LEU A 142 11.20 14.34 1.61
CA LEU A 142 9.81 14.52 1.21
C LEU A 142 9.59 15.89 0.55
N SER A 143 10.18 16.96 1.07
CA SER A 143 10.09 18.30 0.48
C SER A 143 10.64 18.30 -0.96
N ARG A 144 11.78 17.63 -1.19
CA ARG A 144 12.34 17.43 -2.53
C ARG A 144 11.42 16.59 -3.43
N ALA A 145 10.76 15.57 -2.88
CA ALA A 145 9.82 14.75 -3.63
C ALA A 145 8.58 15.54 -4.08
N VAL A 146 8.04 16.39 -3.21
CA VAL A 146 6.91 17.29 -3.52
C VAL A 146 7.27 18.26 -4.63
N LEU A 147 8.48 18.86 -4.59
CA LEU A 147 8.96 19.75 -5.63
C LEU A 147 9.10 19.05 -7.00
N ARG A 148 9.36 17.74 -7.02
CA ARG A 148 9.55 16.95 -8.25
C ARG A 148 8.25 16.31 -8.74
N GLN A 149 7.16 16.41 -7.98
CA GLN A 149 5.88 15.86 -8.39
C GLN A 149 5.46 16.49 -9.73
N SER A 150 5.23 15.66 -10.74
CA SER A 150 4.86 16.17 -12.06
C SER A 150 3.48 16.84 -11.95
N VAL A 151 3.41 18.14 -12.21
CA VAL A 151 2.12 18.81 -12.45
C VAL A 151 1.60 18.27 -13.77
N HIS A 152 0.63 17.36 -13.69
CA HIS A 152 0.00 16.84 -14.90
C HIS A 152 -0.65 18.00 -15.66
N PRO A 153 -0.48 18.13 -16.98
CA PRO A 153 -1.13 19.17 -17.76
C PRO A 153 -2.64 18.94 -17.72
N GLY A 154 -3.36 19.85 -17.06
CA GLY A 154 -4.81 19.81 -16.85
C GLY A 154 -5.17 20.22 -15.42
N PRO A 155 -6.43 20.66 -15.17
CA PRO A 155 -6.90 20.88 -13.81
C PRO A 155 -6.67 19.58 -13.03
N ARG A 156 -6.05 19.68 -11.84
CA ARG A 156 -5.94 18.56 -10.90
C ARG A 156 -7.37 18.06 -10.71
N PRO A 157 -7.76 16.85 -11.17
CA PRO A 157 -9.09 16.37 -10.83
C PRO A 157 -9.15 16.36 -9.31
N GLU A 158 -10.17 17.00 -8.74
CA GLU A 158 -10.44 16.93 -7.31
C GLU A 158 -10.34 15.46 -6.91
N GLY A 159 -9.34 15.10 -6.08
CA GLY A 159 -9.07 13.70 -5.75
C GLY A 159 -7.71 13.11 -6.15
N ARG A 160 -6.83 13.82 -6.88
CA ARG A 160 -5.48 13.32 -7.18
C ARG A 160 -4.51 13.56 -6.02
N PHE A 161 -4.64 12.74 -4.99
CA PHE A 161 -3.78 12.76 -3.80
C PHE A 161 -2.68 11.69 -3.89
N THR A 162 -1.51 12.03 -3.35
CA THR A 162 -0.39 11.11 -3.23
C THR A 162 -0.45 10.43 -1.87
N THR A 163 -0.61 9.11 -1.88
CA THR A 163 -0.48 8.27 -0.69
C THR A 163 1.00 8.10 -0.38
N LEU A 164 1.41 8.44 0.84
CA LEU A 164 2.75 8.17 1.35
C LEU A 164 2.73 6.93 2.22
N VAL A 165 3.61 5.97 1.95
CA VAL A 165 3.80 4.77 2.76
C VAL A 165 5.24 4.63 3.22
N PHE A 166 5.43 4.00 4.37
CA PHE A 166 6.73 3.82 5.00
C PHE A 166 7.03 2.33 5.11
N THR A 167 8.25 1.92 4.75
CA THR A 167 8.72 0.56 5.01
C THR A 167 8.79 0.27 6.50
N GLU A 168 8.81 -1.00 6.87
CA GLU A 168 9.06 -1.42 8.27
C GLU A 168 10.38 -0.83 8.79
N ARG A 169 11.39 -0.77 7.92
CA ARG A 169 12.70 -0.21 8.23
C ARG A 169 12.65 1.30 8.53
N ALA A 170 11.83 2.06 7.81
CA ALA A 170 11.57 3.46 8.09
C ALA A 170 10.73 3.64 9.36
N HIS A 171 9.74 2.76 9.57
CA HIS A 171 8.88 2.77 10.77
C HIS A 171 9.70 2.50 12.04
N ALA A 172 10.59 1.50 12.01
CA ALA A 172 11.49 1.18 13.13
C ALA A 172 12.45 2.34 13.50
N ARG A 173 12.64 3.30 12.59
CA ARG A 173 13.44 4.51 12.80
C ARG A 173 12.61 5.72 13.24
N GLY A 174 11.32 5.54 13.49
CA GLY A 174 10.42 6.63 13.88
C GLY A 174 10.14 7.64 12.76
N LEU A 175 10.34 7.25 11.49
CA LEU A 175 10.05 8.13 10.34
C LEU A 175 8.57 8.14 9.95
N ALA A 176 7.87 7.05 10.25
CA ALA A 176 6.44 6.96 10.01
C ALA A 176 5.70 7.69 11.13
N PRO A 177 4.73 8.56 10.82
CA PRO A 177 3.79 9.03 11.85
C PRO A 177 3.02 7.83 12.42
N PRO A 178 2.45 7.92 13.64
CA PRO A 178 1.69 6.82 14.23
C PRO A 178 0.50 6.35 13.37
N THR A 179 -0.02 7.25 12.53
CA THR A 179 -1.10 7.00 11.57
C THR A 179 -0.59 6.74 10.14
N GLY A 180 0.72 6.63 9.96
CA GLY A 180 1.35 6.37 8.68
C GLY A 180 1.02 4.98 8.15
N LEU A 181 0.85 4.88 6.84
CA LEU A 181 0.60 3.60 6.19
C LEU A 181 1.90 2.81 6.09
N VAL A 182 1.87 1.55 6.52
CA VAL A 182 3.00 0.64 6.34
C VAL A 182 3.00 0.13 4.90
N ALA A 183 4.18 0.04 4.32
CA ALA A 183 4.39 -0.48 2.98
C ALA A 183 4.02 -1.97 2.92
N ASP A 184 3.38 -2.40 1.85
CA ASP A 184 3.00 -3.78 1.64
C ASP A 184 4.17 -4.62 1.07
N ARG A 185 4.00 -5.93 0.88
CA ARG A 185 5.06 -6.78 0.32
C ARG A 185 5.55 -6.29 -1.06
N ASN A 186 4.66 -5.79 -1.90
CA ASN A 186 5.00 -5.33 -3.25
C ASN A 186 5.78 -4.01 -3.19
N ASP A 187 5.40 -3.10 -2.30
CA ASP A 187 6.15 -1.87 -2.07
C ASP A 187 7.55 -2.15 -1.53
N HIS A 188 7.66 -3.10 -0.59
CA HIS A 188 8.95 -3.59 -0.11
C HIS A 188 9.77 -4.22 -1.23
N ALA A 189 9.17 -4.92 -2.18
CA ALA A 189 9.88 -5.46 -3.34
C ALA A 189 10.41 -4.36 -4.27
N VAL A 190 9.63 -3.30 -4.52
CA VAL A 190 10.06 -2.15 -5.33
C VAL A 190 11.25 -1.44 -4.69
N ILE A 191 11.14 -1.10 -3.39
CA ILE A 191 12.25 -0.45 -2.68
C ILE A 191 13.45 -1.40 -2.50
N GLY A 192 13.20 -2.68 -2.23
CA GLY A 192 14.24 -3.69 -2.08
C GLY A 192 15.07 -3.84 -3.35
N ALA A 193 14.42 -3.87 -4.52
CA ALA A 193 15.10 -3.90 -5.81
C ALA A 193 15.96 -2.64 -6.04
N PHE A 194 15.46 -1.46 -5.67
CA PHE A 194 16.24 -0.22 -5.74
C PHE A 194 17.50 -0.29 -4.87
N TRP A 195 17.37 -0.72 -3.61
CA TRP A 195 18.53 -0.84 -2.72
C TRP A 195 19.52 -1.93 -3.12
N ALA A 196 19.03 -3.05 -3.65
CA ALA A 196 19.90 -4.10 -4.18
C ALA A 196 20.76 -3.54 -5.32
N ARG A 197 20.14 -2.80 -6.25
CA ARG A 197 20.85 -2.11 -7.33
C ARG A 197 21.85 -1.09 -6.80
N ALA A 198 21.44 -0.19 -5.90
CA ALA A 198 22.32 0.84 -5.32
C ALA A 198 23.52 0.23 -4.55
N ARG A 199 23.32 -0.93 -3.93
CA ARG A 199 24.40 -1.69 -3.30
C ARG A 199 25.41 -2.19 -4.32
N THR A 200 24.92 -2.88 -5.35
CA THR A 200 25.76 -3.44 -6.40
C THR A 200 26.47 -2.39 -7.23
N GLU A 201 25.85 -1.25 -7.50
CA GLU A 201 26.37 -0.20 -8.40
C GLU A 201 27.16 0.90 -7.69
N LEU A 202 27.06 1.04 -6.36
CA LEU A 202 27.73 2.11 -5.62
C LEU A 202 28.25 1.66 -4.26
N LEU A 203 27.34 1.25 -3.37
CA LEU A 203 27.65 1.19 -1.93
C LEU A 203 28.68 0.12 -1.59
N ASP A 204 28.66 -1.02 -2.29
CA ASP A 204 29.51 -2.17 -1.98
C ASP A 204 30.83 -2.18 -2.79
N HIS A 205 31.08 -1.18 -3.65
CA HIS A 205 32.30 -1.12 -4.45
C HIS A 205 33.54 -0.69 -3.68
N ARG A 206 33.38 0.08 -2.59
CA ARG A 206 34.50 0.62 -1.81
C ARG A 206 34.10 0.91 -0.37
N GLU A 207 35.10 0.98 0.50
CA GLU A 207 34.91 1.42 1.88
C GLU A 207 34.79 2.94 1.97
N TRP A 208 33.80 3.41 2.73
CA TRP A 208 33.49 4.83 2.91
C TRP A 208 34.24 5.41 4.12
N HIS A 209 35.16 6.33 3.86
CA HIS A 209 36.02 6.88 4.90
C HIS A 209 35.37 8.04 5.65
N SER A 210 34.64 8.90 4.93
CA SER A 210 33.97 10.07 5.50
C SER A 210 32.49 10.12 5.16
N ARG A 211 31.71 10.80 6.01
CA ARG A 211 30.29 11.07 5.72
C ARG A 211 30.12 11.93 4.48
N LEU A 212 31.04 12.89 4.26
CA LEU A 212 31.02 13.78 3.10
C LEU A 212 31.24 13.01 1.80
N ASP A 213 32.25 12.14 1.74
CA ASP A 213 32.55 11.30 0.57
C ASP A 213 31.35 10.42 0.17
N LEU A 214 30.72 9.77 1.16
CA LEU A 214 29.50 9.00 0.90
C LEU A 214 28.33 9.88 0.45
N THR A 215 28.15 11.05 1.04
CA THR A 215 27.08 11.99 0.66
C THR A 215 27.26 12.46 -0.78
N THR A 216 28.48 12.84 -1.18
CA THR A 216 28.80 13.25 -2.54
C THR A 216 28.53 12.12 -3.53
N ALA A 217 29.00 10.91 -3.24
CA ALA A 217 28.81 9.78 -4.14
C ALA A 217 27.34 9.36 -4.27
N LEU A 218 26.56 9.40 -3.18
CA LEU A 218 25.11 9.21 -3.22
C LEU A 218 24.43 10.30 -4.04
N SER A 219 24.86 11.55 -3.89
CA SER A 219 24.35 12.66 -4.70
C SER A 219 24.56 12.41 -6.18
N ASP A 220 25.80 12.09 -6.59
CA ASP A 220 26.13 11.84 -7.99
C ASP A 220 25.37 10.64 -8.55
N TYR A 221 25.27 9.56 -7.78
CA TYR A 221 24.52 8.36 -8.16
C TYR A 221 23.03 8.65 -8.34
N PHE A 222 22.41 9.34 -7.38
CA PHE A 222 20.99 9.66 -7.42
C PHE A 222 20.66 10.69 -8.51
N GLU A 223 21.53 11.66 -8.77
CA GLU A 223 21.40 12.55 -9.94
C GLU A 223 21.64 11.79 -11.26
N GLY A 224 22.52 10.78 -11.28
CA GLY A 224 22.75 9.92 -12.44
C GLY A 224 21.55 9.05 -12.82
N ILE A 225 20.81 8.53 -11.83
CA ILE A 225 19.55 7.79 -12.07
C ILE A 225 18.40 8.73 -12.46
N ARG A 226 18.55 10.05 -12.23
CA ARG A 226 17.53 11.05 -12.57
C ARG A 226 17.54 11.45 -14.06
N ALA A 227 18.61 11.15 -14.81
CA ALA A 227 18.75 11.38 -16.25
C ALA A 227 18.20 10.22 -17.08
#